data_AF-A0A2M9P9Z6-F1
#
_entry.id   AF-A0A2M9P9Z6-F1
#
_cell.length_a   1.000
_cell.length_b   1.000
_cell.length_c   1.000
_cell.angle_alpha   90.00
_cell.angle_beta   90.00
_cell.angle_gamma   90.00
#
_symmetry.space_group_name_H-M   'P 1'
#
loop_
_entity.id
_entity.type
_entity.pdbx_description
1 polymer ?
#
loop_
_entity_poly.entity_id
_entity_poly.type
_entity_poly.pdbx_seq_one_letter_code
_entity_poly.pdbx_strand_id
1 'polypeptide(L)'
;MALAEVEDEPLQREDLRGPFLGGLHRDRLAELIRLDATRWVKTGVEFSDGEAFLSTVVTDGKSDWSVAKPFAGMEDFWIRATVDKGALRVQASADGTVWPLARLAPFPVAPAYEVGPTACTPERAGLTVRFSEFTLEPATTKDLHDLS
;
A
#
# COMPACT_ATOMS: atom_id res chain seq x y z
N MET A 1 -10.36 -19.06 7.25
CA MET A 1 -11.45 -18.12 6.91
C MET A 1 -11.60 -17.17 8.08
N ALA A 2 -10.89 -16.04 8.05
CA ALA A 2 -11.09 -14.95 8.99
C ALA A 2 -11.70 -13.81 8.19
N LEU A 3 -12.90 -13.39 8.58
CA LEU A 3 -13.53 -12.15 8.14
C LEU A 3 -12.97 -11.07 9.06
N ALA A 4 -12.21 -10.11 8.53
CA ALA A 4 -11.73 -8.99 9.33
C ALA A 4 -12.78 -7.86 9.28
N GLU A 5 -13.32 -7.48 10.43
CA GLU A 5 -13.86 -6.14 10.63
C GLU A 5 -12.68 -5.17 10.71
N VAL A 6 -12.69 -4.11 9.90
CA VAL A 6 -11.55 -3.21 9.75
C VAL A 6 -11.68 -2.02 10.69
N GLU A 7 -10.89 -2.03 11.76
CA GLU A 7 -10.53 -0.83 12.52
C GLU A 7 -9.13 -0.35 12.09
N ASP A 8 -8.79 0.92 12.33
CA ASP A 8 -7.53 1.62 11.96
C ASP A 8 -6.24 1.04 12.61
N GLU A 9 -6.25 -0.23 13.00
CA GLU A 9 -5.17 -0.91 13.70
C GLU A 9 -4.48 -1.95 12.78
N PRO A 10 -3.14 -1.96 12.70
CA PRO A 10 -2.41 -2.86 11.81
C PRO A 10 -2.57 -4.32 12.27
N LEU A 11 -3.13 -5.18 11.41
CA LEU A 11 -3.14 -6.63 11.64
C LEU A 11 -1.74 -7.22 11.42
N GLN A 12 -1.28 -8.03 12.36
CA GLN A 12 -0.12 -8.91 12.15
C GLN A 12 -0.57 -10.32 11.74
N ARG A 13 0.02 -10.79 10.63
CA ARG A 13 0.08 -12.15 10.05
C ARG A 13 -1.01 -12.61 9.07
N GLU A 14 -0.49 -13.23 8.00
CA GLU A 14 -1.04 -14.16 6.98
C GLU A 14 -1.29 -13.61 5.55
N ASP A 15 -0.74 -14.33 4.55
CA ASP A 15 -0.55 -14.05 3.11
C ASP A 15 -1.80 -14.24 2.21
N LEU A 16 -2.05 -13.42 1.15
CA LEU A 16 -3.30 -13.56 0.34
C LEU A 16 -3.45 -12.92 -1.11
N ARG A 17 -3.26 -13.64 -2.23
CA ARG A 17 -3.55 -13.13 -3.61
C ARG A 17 -5.04 -13.23 -3.97
N GLY A 18 -5.53 -12.46 -4.95
CA GLY A 18 -6.67 -12.90 -5.79
C GLY A 18 -7.57 -11.80 -6.41
N PRO A 19 -8.48 -12.22 -7.32
CA PRO A 19 -9.14 -11.34 -8.29
C PRO A 19 -10.20 -10.42 -7.69
N PHE A 20 -10.45 -9.30 -8.37
CA PHE A 20 -11.49 -8.31 -8.06
C PHE A 20 -12.81 -8.63 -8.79
N LEU A 21 -13.94 -8.60 -8.07
CA LEU A 21 -15.28 -8.71 -8.65
C LEU A 21 -16.18 -7.62 -8.05
N GLY A 22 -16.73 -6.76 -8.92
CA GLY A 22 -17.88 -5.89 -8.63
C GLY A 22 -17.52 -4.42 -8.39
N GLY A 23 -17.97 -3.56 -9.30
CA GLY A 23 -17.70 -2.13 -9.28
C GLY A 23 -18.47 -1.39 -8.21
N LEU A 24 -17.84 -0.39 -7.58
CA LEU A 24 -18.41 0.61 -6.67
C LEU A 24 -17.53 1.86 -6.60
N HIS A 25 -18.10 2.95 -6.07
CA HIS A 25 -17.62 4.30 -6.35
C HIS A 25 -16.40 4.76 -5.52
N ARG A 26 -16.10 4.17 -4.34
CA ARG A 26 -14.88 4.43 -3.53
C ARG A 26 -14.51 3.33 -2.52
N ASP A 27 -13.47 2.55 -2.82
CA ASP A 27 -12.87 1.54 -1.92
C ASP A 27 -11.34 1.69 -1.90
N ARG A 28 -10.68 1.45 -0.75
CA ARG A 28 -9.21 1.51 -0.62
C ARG A 28 -8.62 0.24 0.02
N LEU A 29 -7.59 -0.33 -0.58
CA LEU A 29 -6.67 -1.29 0.03
C LEU A 29 -5.30 -0.63 0.13
N ALA A 30 -4.61 -0.78 1.26
CA ALA A 30 -3.27 -0.24 1.41
C ALA A 30 -2.40 -1.05 2.38
N GLU A 31 -1.10 -0.92 2.21
CA GLU A 31 -0.13 -1.10 3.27
C GLU A 31 -0.07 0.18 4.12
N LEU A 32 -0.09 0.02 5.44
CA LEU A 32 0.13 1.07 6.41
C LEU A 32 1.53 0.90 7.02
N ILE A 33 2.36 1.93 6.96
CA ILE A 33 3.59 2.05 7.75
C ILE A 33 3.37 3.18 8.76
N ARG A 34 3.44 2.89 10.05
CA ARG A 34 3.06 3.82 11.11
C ARG A 34 4.14 3.94 12.17
N LEU A 35 4.37 5.19 12.60
CA LEU A 35 5.13 5.50 13.81
C LEU A 35 4.19 5.92 14.94
N ASP A 36 3.21 6.77 14.61
CA ASP A 36 2.16 7.21 15.53
C ASP A 36 0.98 7.80 14.74
N ALA A 37 0.00 8.39 15.44
CA ALA A 37 -1.18 9.00 14.84
C ALA A 37 -0.91 10.16 13.87
N THR A 38 0.25 10.81 13.98
CA THR A 38 0.65 11.99 13.20
C THR A 38 1.74 11.69 12.16
N ARG A 39 2.29 10.47 12.18
CA ARG A 39 3.40 10.03 11.33
C ARG A 39 3.12 8.63 10.78
N TRP A 40 2.66 8.57 9.54
CA TRP A 40 2.27 7.34 8.89
C TRP A 40 2.28 7.47 7.37
N VAL A 41 2.34 6.33 6.69
CA VAL A 41 2.22 6.19 5.24
C VAL A 41 1.10 5.22 4.96
N LYS A 42 0.18 5.58 4.07
CA LYS A 42 -0.81 4.67 3.52
C LYS A 42 -0.57 4.57 2.02
N THR A 43 -0.28 3.37 1.52
CA THR A 43 -0.08 3.15 0.09
C THR A 43 -0.84 1.95 -0.42
N GLY A 44 -1.66 2.14 -1.45
CA GLY A 44 -2.27 1.03 -2.19
C GLY A 44 -3.37 1.46 -3.13
N VAL A 45 -4.22 0.52 -3.54
CA VAL A 45 -5.21 0.79 -4.56
C VAL A 45 -6.42 1.53 -3.99
N GLU A 46 -6.76 2.62 -4.67
CA GLU A 46 -7.96 3.40 -4.44
C GLU A 46 -8.80 3.41 -5.72
N PHE A 47 -10.07 3.07 -5.59
CA PHE A 47 -11.05 3.23 -6.66
C PHE A 47 -11.69 4.61 -6.55
N SER A 48 -11.65 5.39 -7.63
CA SER A 48 -12.43 6.61 -7.77
C SER A 48 -12.89 6.73 -9.22
N ASP A 49 -14.14 7.15 -9.41
CA ASP A 49 -14.69 7.51 -10.72
C ASP A 49 -14.57 6.39 -11.78
N GLY A 50 -14.66 5.13 -11.36
CA GLY A 50 -14.58 3.95 -12.22
C GLY A 50 -13.17 3.50 -12.57
N GLU A 51 -12.13 4.13 -12.01
CA GLU A 51 -10.74 3.79 -12.26
C GLU A 51 -10.01 3.42 -10.96
N ALA A 52 -9.04 2.50 -11.08
CA ALA A 52 -8.13 2.12 -10.00
C ALA A 52 -6.83 2.94 -10.08
N PHE A 53 -6.43 3.50 -8.95
CA PHE A 53 -5.20 4.27 -8.79
C PHE A 53 -4.33 3.65 -7.73
N LEU A 54 -3.01 3.66 -7.92
CA LEU A 54 -2.09 3.54 -6.81
C LEU A 54 -2.06 4.88 -6.07
N SER A 55 -2.65 4.91 -4.88
CA SER A 55 -2.76 6.05 -3.99
C SER A 55 -1.71 5.94 -2.89
N THR A 56 -0.88 6.98 -2.70
CA THR A 56 0.09 7.04 -1.60
C THR A 56 -0.08 8.35 -0.85
N VAL A 57 -0.40 8.24 0.44
CA VAL A 57 -0.45 9.35 1.39
C VAL A 57 0.71 9.21 2.35
N VAL A 58 1.59 10.21 2.41
CA VAL A 58 2.66 10.31 3.40
C VAL A 58 2.27 11.41 4.38
N THR A 59 2.16 11.07 5.66
CA THR A 59 1.80 12.00 6.73
C THR A 59 2.98 12.16 7.67
N ASP A 60 3.48 13.39 7.80
CA ASP A 60 4.42 13.82 8.85
C ASP A 60 3.96 15.17 9.38
N GLY A 61 3.03 15.13 10.34
CA GLY A 61 2.27 16.30 10.82
C GLY A 61 1.24 16.84 9.81
N LYS A 62 1.54 16.78 8.50
CA LYS A 62 0.64 17.08 7.39
C LYS A 62 0.66 15.96 6.37
N SER A 63 -0.49 15.67 5.77
CA SER A 63 -0.62 14.66 4.72
C SER A 63 -0.30 15.24 3.35
N ASP A 64 0.60 14.55 2.63
CA ASP A 64 0.92 14.76 1.22
C ASP A 64 0.42 13.54 0.44
N TRP A 65 -0.44 13.79 -0.55
CA TRP A 65 -1.12 12.75 -1.31
C TRP A 65 -0.68 12.77 -2.78
N SER A 66 -0.43 11.58 -3.32
CA SER A 66 -0.20 11.35 -4.73
C SER A 66 -0.94 10.14 -5.25
N VAL A 67 -1.28 10.18 -6.54
CA VAL A 67 -1.90 9.07 -7.28
C VAL A 67 -1.09 8.77 -8.53
N ALA A 68 -0.97 7.49 -8.87
CA ALA A 68 -0.38 7.00 -10.10
C ALA A 68 -1.29 5.95 -10.74
N LYS A 69 -1.17 5.74 -12.05
CA LYS A 69 -1.90 4.70 -12.80
C LYS A 69 -0.93 3.62 -13.33
N PRO A 70 -0.20 2.88 -12.47
CA PRO A 70 0.70 1.83 -12.94
C PRO A 70 -0.04 0.57 -13.43
N PHE A 71 -1.35 0.47 -13.17
CA PHE A 71 -2.12 -0.77 -13.29
C PHE A 71 -3.16 -0.77 -14.42
N ALA A 72 -2.95 -0.01 -15.49
CA ALA A 72 -3.92 0.06 -16.59
C ALA A 72 -4.20 -1.35 -17.15
N GLY A 73 -5.45 -1.82 -17.02
CA GLY A 73 -5.90 -3.13 -17.51
C GLY A 73 -5.51 -4.34 -16.67
N MET A 74 -5.14 -4.13 -15.40
CA MET A 74 -4.63 -5.19 -14.52
C MET A 74 -5.66 -5.71 -13.51
N GLU A 75 -5.64 -7.03 -13.29
CA GLU A 75 -6.50 -7.71 -12.30
C GLU A 75 -5.83 -7.89 -10.93
N ASP A 76 -4.51 -8.06 -10.91
CA ASP A 76 -3.68 -8.26 -9.71
C ASP A 76 -2.44 -7.34 -9.74
N PHE A 77 -1.88 -7.03 -8.58
CA PHE A 77 -0.69 -6.20 -8.45
C PHE A 77 0.07 -6.49 -7.14
N TRP A 78 1.32 -6.03 -7.09
CA TRP A 78 2.12 -6.02 -5.88
C TRP A 78 2.52 -4.59 -5.54
N ILE A 79 2.67 -4.33 -4.25
CA ILE A 79 3.24 -3.10 -3.72
C ILE A 79 4.44 -3.50 -2.88
N ARG A 80 5.51 -2.72 -2.99
CA ARG A 80 6.69 -2.82 -2.13
C ARG A 80 6.97 -1.45 -1.56
N ALA A 81 6.92 -1.33 -0.24
CA ALA A 81 7.37 -0.15 0.48
C ALA A 81 8.69 -0.45 1.20
N THR A 82 9.69 0.41 1.01
CA THR A 82 10.98 0.33 1.68
C THR A 82 11.21 1.63 2.42
N VAL A 83 11.53 1.55 3.71
CA VAL A 83 12.03 2.67 4.49
C VAL A 83 13.50 2.44 4.82
N ASP A 84 14.39 3.30 4.31
CA ASP A 84 15.81 3.27 4.63
C ASP A 84 16.36 4.69 4.75
N LYS A 85 17.24 4.93 5.74
CA LYS A 85 17.99 6.19 5.93
C LYS A 85 17.16 7.48 5.79
N GLY A 86 15.91 7.46 6.27
CA GLY A 86 15.04 8.62 6.26
C GLY A 86 14.26 8.82 4.95
N ALA A 87 14.21 7.82 4.09
CA ALA A 87 13.47 7.84 2.83
C ALA A 87 12.48 6.68 2.76
N LEU A 88 11.27 6.99 2.31
CA LEU A 88 10.26 6.03 1.85
C LEU A 88 10.38 5.87 0.33
N ARG A 89 10.55 4.65 -0.13
CA ARG A 89 10.43 4.23 -1.53
C ARG A 89 9.20 3.33 -1.67
N VAL A 90 8.26 3.71 -2.53
CA VAL A 90 7.12 2.87 -2.93
C VAL A 90 7.30 2.46 -4.38
N GLN A 91 7.26 1.15 -4.61
CA GLN A 91 7.24 0.53 -5.92
C GLN A 91 5.95 -0.26 -6.08
N ALA A 92 5.53 -0.42 -7.33
CA ALA A 92 4.40 -1.26 -7.65
C ALA A 92 4.75 -2.12 -8.85
N SER A 93 4.34 -3.39 -8.81
CA SER A 93 4.63 -4.35 -9.85
C SER A 93 3.36 -4.98 -10.39
N ALA A 94 3.42 -5.26 -11.68
CA ALA A 94 2.37 -5.91 -12.45
C ALA A 94 2.48 -7.44 -12.45
N ASP A 95 3.68 -7.96 -12.17
CA ASP A 95 4.03 -9.37 -12.35
C ASP A 95 4.90 -9.92 -11.20
N GLY A 96 5.22 -9.08 -10.22
CA GLY A 96 6.12 -9.39 -9.11
C GLY A 96 7.61 -9.42 -9.50
N THR A 97 7.95 -9.10 -10.75
CA THR A 97 9.32 -9.16 -11.29
C THR A 97 9.87 -7.81 -11.73
N VAL A 98 9.04 -6.94 -12.31
CA VAL A 98 9.41 -5.58 -12.71
C VAL A 98 8.80 -4.58 -11.73
N TRP A 99 9.63 -3.78 -11.07
CA TRP A 99 9.24 -2.91 -9.96
C TRP A 99 9.50 -1.42 -10.24
N PRO A 100 8.71 -0.76 -11.10
CA PRO A 100 8.79 0.69 -11.29
C PRO A 100 8.60 1.48 -10.00
N LEU A 101 9.34 2.58 -9.87
CA LEU A 101 9.15 3.55 -8.80
C LEU A 101 7.81 4.28 -8.97
N ALA A 102 6.99 4.27 -7.93
CA ALA A 102 5.75 5.04 -7.86
C ALA A 102 5.89 6.32 -7.02
N ARG A 103 6.59 6.23 -5.89
CA ARG A 103 6.81 7.37 -4.97
C ARG A 103 8.16 7.26 -4.28
N LEU A 104 8.85 8.39 -4.17
CA LEU A 104 10.00 8.58 -3.28
C LEU A 104 9.74 9.82 -2.44
N ALA A 105 9.83 9.70 -1.12
CA ALA A 105 9.57 10.82 -0.20
C ALA A 105 10.43 10.70 1.06
N PRO A 106 10.70 11.83 1.76
CA PRO A 106 11.24 11.77 3.11
C PRO A 106 10.29 11.02 4.06
N PHE A 107 10.84 10.24 4.98
CA PHE A 107 10.08 9.65 6.09
C PHE A 107 10.98 9.48 7.32
N PRO A 108 10.52 9.75 8.56
CA PRO A 108 11.41 9.83 9.71
C PRO A 108 12.15 8.52 10.02
N VAL A 109 13.42 8.63 10.41
CA VAL A 109 14.18 7.49 10.96
C VAL A 109 13.68 7.16 12.35
N ALA A 110 13.34 5.89 12.58
CA ALA A 110 12.86 5.39 13.86
C ALA A 110 13.49 4.03 14.19
N PRO A 111 13.53 3.64 15.49
CA PRO A 111 14.01 2.31 15.89
C PRO A 111 13.08 1.17 15.46
N ALA A 112 11.80 1.46 15.23
CA ALA A 112 10.80 0.50 14.76
C ALA A 112 9.67 1.23 14.02
N TYR A 113 8.98 0.50 13.15
CA TYR A 113 7.75 0.92 12.47
C TYR A 113 6.71 -0.18 12.66
N GLU A 114 5.45 0.21 12.81
CA GLU A 114 4.32 -0.71 12.68
C GLU A 114 3.98 -0.83 11.19
N VAL A 115 3.86 -2.05 10.69
CA VAL A 115 3.55 -2.31 9.28
C VAL A 115 2.44 -3.34 9.19
N GLY A 116 1.44 -3.09 8.35
CA GLY A 116 0.40 -4.06 8.10
C GLY A 116 -0.59 -3.67 7.00
N PRO A 117 -1.38 -4.65 6.53
CA PRO A 117 -2.47 -4.39 5.60
C PRO A 117 -3.60 -3.58 6.25
N THR A 118 -4.24 -2.72 5.48
CA THR A 118 -5.43 -1.95 5.87
C THR A 118 -6.38 -1.83 4.68
N ALA A 119 -7.69 -1.94 4.93
CA ALA A 119 -8.72 -1.69 3.93
C ALA A 119 -9.72 -0.68 4.47
N CYS A 120 -10.21 0.24 3.64
CA CYS A 120 -11.20 1.22 4.08
C CYS A 120 -12.31 1.33 3.06
N THR A 121 -13.53 1.38 3.59
CA THR A 121 -14.74 1.63 2.82
C THR A 121 -15.51 2.79 3.44
N PRO A 122 -15.17 4.04 3.08
CA PRO A 122 -15.72 5.20 3.76
C PRO A 122 -17.23 5.39 3.54
N GLU A 123 -17.78 4.87 2.43
CA GLU A 123 -19.15 5.17 2.00
C GLU A 123 -20.11 3.97 2.11
N ARG A 124 -19.62 2.73 2.25
CA ARG A 124 -20.46 1.51 2.13
C ARG A 124 -19.82 0.28 2.78
N ALA A 125 -20.61 -0.71 3.17
CA ALA A 125 -20.07 -2.02 3.56
C ALA A 125 -19.83 -2.94 2.33
N GLY A 126 -19.19 -4.08 2.56
CA GLY A 126 -19.15 -5.20 1.60
C GLY A 126 -17.96 -5.25 0.65
N LEU A 127 -16.95 -4.39 0.83
CA LEU A 127 -15.65 -4.63 0.19
C LEU A 127 -15.03 -5.88 0.81
N THR A 128 -14.84 -6.91 0.00
CA THR A 128 -14.05 -8.08 0.39
C THR A 128 -12.67 -7.90 -0.20
N VAL A 129 -11.67 -7.76 0.66
CA VAL A 129 -10.27 -7.71 0.22
C VAL A 129 -9.47 -8.85 0.81
N ARG A 130 -8.46 -9.23 0.07
CA ARG A 130 -7.55 -10.30 0.37
C ARG A 130 -6.12 -9.80 0.10
N PHE A 131 -5.27 -9.76 1.13
CA PHE A 131 -3.88 -9.29 1.11
C PHE A 131 -2.76 -10.35 1.05
N SER A 132 -2.01 -10.36 -0.06
CA SER A 132 -0.75 -11.03 -0.47
C SER A 132 0.36 -11.27 0.50
N GLU A 133 0.96 -12.48 0.50
CA GLU A 133 2.43 -12.66 0.40
C GLU A 133 3.18 -11.57 1.15
N PHE A 134 2.80 -11.44 2.43
CA PHE A 134 3.17 -10.28 3.21
C PHE A 134 4.50 -10.62 3.83
N THR A 135 5.54 -10.05 3.25
CA THR A 135 6.91 -10.31 3.66
C THR A 135 7.53 -9.04 4.23
N LEU A 136 8.09 -9.15 5.42
CA LEU A 136 9.00 -8.15 5.97
C LEU A 136 10.43 -8.63 5.73
N GLU A 137 11.16 -7.88 4.91
CA GLU A 137 12.53 -8.16 4.55
C GLU A 137 13.43 -6.96 4.91
N PRO A 138 14.76 -7.16 5.03
CA PRO A 138 15.70 -6.04 5.07
C PRO A 138 15.50 -5.11 3.87
N ALA A 139 15.74 -3.81 4.08
CA ALA A 139 15.63 -2.83 3.03
C ALA A 139 16.44 -3.22 1.78
N THR A 140 15.83 -3.10 0.60
CA THR A 140 16.52 -3.40 -0.66
C THR A 140 17.71 -2.45 -0.84
N THR A 141 18.84 -3.00 -1.25
CA THR A 141 20.05 -2.23 -1.61
C THR A 141 20.16 -1.96 -3.11
N LYS A 142 19.13 -2.34 -3.89
CA LYS A 142 19.10 -2.11 -5.34
C LYS A 142 18.93 -0.62 -5.65
N ASP A 143 19.56 -0.19 -6.75
CA ASP A 143 19.44 1.18 -7.24
C ASP A 143 17.98 1.58 -7.52
N LEU A 144 17.71 2.89 -7.48
CA LEU A 144 16.35 3.42 -7.63
C LEU A 144 15.73 3.09 -9.01
N HIS A 145 16.57 3.04 -10.04
CA HIS A 145 16.19 2.76 -11.42
C HIS A 145 16.45 1.31 -11.84
N ASP A 146 16.96 0.47 -10.94
CA ASP A 146 16.96 -0.97 -11.14
C ASP A 146 15.54 -1.49 -10.91
N LEU A 147 14.94 -1.99 -12.00
CA LEU A 147 13.55 -2.46 -12.01
C LEU A 147 13.43 -3.94 -11.62
N SER A 148 14.53 -4.66 -11.44
CA SER A 148 14.53 -6.11 -11.17
C SER A 148 14.19 -6.50 -9.73
#